data_AF-B3CB32-F1
#
_entry.id   AF-B3CB32-F1
#
_cell.length_a   1.000
_cell.length_b   1.000
_cell.length_c   1.000
_cell.angle_alpha   90.00
_cell.angle_beta   90.00
_cell.angle_gamma   90.00
#
_symmetry.space_group_name_H-M   'P 1'
#
loop_
_entity.id
_entity.type
_entity.pdbx_description
1 polymer ?
#
loop_
_entity_poly.entity_id
_entity_poly.type
_entity_poly.pdbx_seq_one_letter_code
_entity_poly.pdbx_strand_id
1 'polypeptide(L)'
;MVTALKKEGIRLGTWEQCGGGIKLTLAGKSYSEQVLGYENIDIGLYRKLMTSEEARVTYANILCEKYGVAFDERPSADVTLDQAQCTIRTAFRRALLCLTHVVLVGKHILCLGDDDFVSLAIGFLLKELYPTQNVYPTNIHVIDLDRRYIDFLQKQAKLYALPIKCEQGDLRMPLPTHLLGRFDCLFTDPPYTQEGASLFLSRAISTLKEEQGLKIFFSFGNKSIDEGYLLQKSFQLHGLSIKDILVQFNEYEGASSLGNKGQLFVLETTNRTRAVFPVEKKGRNDIYTRDRHPKQNSYRCKQCGQTYLVGSDKDFQTIKDLKEHGCLMCKCHIFQRQHKKKNPIVSKYHSLGHHILADFYDCSNELLDDVVQVRIYMHEAAIKAGATIVQENFHKFAPMGVSGVIVIQESHLTIHTWPECRYAAVDLFTCGTNVNAWAAFDYLQEKLGSGNVEYSDLVRGSKNS
;
A
#
# COMPACT_ATOMS: atom_id res chain seq x y z
N MET A 1 22.87 27.12 -1.40
CA MET A 1 22.01 26.74 -2.54
C MET A 1 21.65 27.94 -3.44
N VAL A 2 20.98 28.98 -2.93
CA VAL A 2 20.53 30.14 -3.73
C VAL A 2 21.65 30.85 -4.52
N THR A 3 22.84 31.04 -3.91
CA THR A 3 23.99 31.66 -4.60
C THR A 3 24.53 30.82 -5.75
N ALA A 4 24.47 29.49 -5.65
CA ALA A 4 24.92 28.58 -6.72
C ALA A 4 23.95 28.62 -7.91
N LEU A 5 22.64 28.57 -7.64
CA LEU A 5 21.59 28.74 -8.66
C LEU A 5 21.71 30.09 -9.38
N LYS A 6 21.98 31.17 -8.64
CA LYS A 6 22.21 32.51 -9.21
C LYS A 6 23.39 32.51 -10.18
N LYS A 7 24.54 31.98 -9.75
CA LYS A 7 25.75 31.90 -10.60
C LYS A 7 25.50 31.07 -11.86
N GLU A 8 24.83 29.94 -11.70
CA GLU A 8 24.52 29.05 -12.81
C GLU A 8 23.50 29.65 -13.79
N GLY A 9 22.45 30.29 -13.29
CA GLY A 9 21.46 30.97 -14.12
C GLY A 9 22.07 32.11 -14.94
N ILE A 10 23.02 32.85 -14.35
CA ILE A 10 23.81 33.88 -15.06
C ILE A 10 24.72 33.23 -16.11
N ARG A 11 25.42 32.15 -15.76
CA ARG A 11 26.28 31.39 -16.68
C ARG A 11 25.51 30.86 -17.90
N LEU A 12 24.28 30.41 -17.69
CA LEU A 12 23.38 29.91 -18.74
C LEU A 12 22.62 31.03 -19.49
N GLY A 13 22.84 32.31 -19.15
CA GLY A 13 22.21 33.46 -19.80
C GLY A 13 20.71 33.61 -19.52
N THR A 14 20.16 32.84 -18.58
CA THR A 14 18.74 32.92 -18.17
C THR A 14 18.50 34.06 -17.18
N TRP A 15 19.52 34.43 -16.39
CA TRP A 15 19.44 35.45 -15.34
C TRP A 15 20.49 36.52 -15.61
N GLU A 16 20.24 37.77 -15.21
CA GLU A 16 21.20 38.86 -15.34
C GLU A 16 21.32 39.69 -14.06
N GLN A 17 22.55 40.11 -13.77
CA GLN A 17 22.84 40.99 -12.64
C GLN A 17 22.42 42.43 -12.99
N CYS A 18 21.65 43.05 -12.11
CA CYS A 18 21.23 44.44 -12.22
C CYS A 18 21.64 45.22 -10.97
N GLY A 19 21.63 46.55 -11.04
CA GLY A 19 22.09 47.44 -9.96
C GLY A 19 21.40 47.26 -8.60
N GLY A 20 20.27 46.54 -8.52
CA GLY A 20 19.54 46.24 -7.29
C GLY A 20 19.27 44.74 -7.02
N GLY A 21 19.87 43.82 -7.78
CA GLY A 21 19.62 42.38 -7.61
C GLY A 21 19.82 41.56 -8.88
N ILE A 22 19.05 40.48 -9.00
CA ILE A 22 19.08 39.60 -10.18
C ILE A 22 17.67 39.51 -10.74
N LYS A 23 17.54 39.56 -12.07
CA LYS A 23 16.27 39.39 -12.79
C LYS A 23 16.42 38.34 -13.89
N LEU A 24 15.30 37.83 -14.39
CA LEU A 24 15.28 36.96 -15.57
C LEU A 24 15.61 37.78 -16.82
N THR A 25 16.43 37.22 -17.71
CA THR A 25 16.56 37.70 -19.09
C THR A 25 15.30 37.34 -19.88
N LEU A 26 15.19 37.82 -21.13
CA LEU A 26 14.12 37.40 -22.02
C LEU A 26 14.10 35.87 -22.22
N ALA A 27 15.28 35.25 -22.37
CA ALA A 27 15.42 33.81 -22.49
C ALA A 27 14.99 33.09 -21.20
N GLY A 28 15.37 33.59 -20.02
CA GLY A 28 14.93 33.02 -18.75
C GLY A 28 13.43 33.15 -18.51
N LYS A 29 12.84 34.28 -18.93
CA LYS A 29 11.39 34.49 -18.88
C LYS A 29 10.66 33.49 -19.79
N SER A 30 11.08 33.38 -21.05
CA SER A 30 10.54 32.40 -22.01
C SER A 30 10.68 30.96 -21.50
N TYR A 31 11.81 30.59 -20.91
CA TYR A 31 11.99 29.27 -20.30
C TYR A 31 11.02 29.04 -19.14
N SER A 32 10.86 30.01 -18.23
CA SER A 32 9.93 29.90 -17.12
C SER A 32 8.47 29.77 -17.59
N GLU A 33 8.09 30.55 -18.58
CA GLU A 33 6.71 30.57 -19.09
C GLU A 33 6.42 29.28 -19.89
N GLN A 34 7.25 28.97 -20.88
CA GLN A 34 6.95 27.95 -21.89
C GLN A 34 7.44 26.54 -21.51
N VAL A 35 8.55 26.43 -20.77
CA VAL A 35 9.15 25.12 -20.43
C VAL A 35 8.73 24.68 -19.04
N LEU A 36 8.80 25.57 -18.05
CA LEU A 36 8.35 25.26 -16.69
C LEU A 36 6.83 25.36 -16.52
N GLY A 37 6.13 25.97 -17.48
CA GLY A 37 4.68 26.03 -17.53
C GLY A 37 4.05 27.18 -16.74
N TYR A 38 4.80 28.24 -16.41
CA TYR A 38 4.24 29.40 -15.69
C TYR A 38 3.55 30.42 -16.61
N GLU A 39 3.46 30.17 -17.91
CA GLU A 39 2.75 31.05 -18.84
C GLU A 39 1.26 31.18 -18.45
N ASN A 40 0.74 32.41 -18.40
CA ASN A 40 -0.66 32.71 -18.09
C ASN A 40 -1.18 32.24 -16.72
N ILE A 41 -0.31 31.82 -15.81
CA ILE A 41 -0.72 31.47 -14.46
C ILE A 41 -1.18 32.73 -13.70
N ASP A 42 -2.23 32.62 -12.89
CA ASP A 42 -2.59 33.63 -11.90
C ASP A 42 -1.55 33.61 -10.77
N ILE A 43 -0.52 34.44 -10.93
CA ILE A 43 0.58 34.59 -9.98
C ILE A 43 0.07 35.05 -8.60
N GLY A 44 -0.99 35.86 -8.56
CA GLY A 44 -1.56 36.38 -7.31
C GLY A 44 -2.18 35.26 -6.48
N LEU A 45 -3.05 34.48 -7.12
CA LEU A 45 -3.65 33.29 -6.51
C LEU A 45 -2.60 32.24 -6.15
N TYR A 46 -1.70 31.92 -7.08
CA TYR A 46 -0.62 30.95 -6.86
C TYR A 46 0.21 31.30 -5.62
N ARG A 47 0.70 32.55 -5.51
CA ARG A 47 1.49 32.99 -4.36
C ARG A 47 0.70 32.91 -3.06
N LYS A 48 -0.57 33.34 -3.07
CA LYS A 48 -1.46 33.29 -1.89
C LYS A 48 -1.61 31.85 -1.37
N LEU A 49 -1.83 30.88 -2.27
CA LEU A 49 -2.02 29.48 -1.90
C LEU A 49 -0.70 28.79 -1.50
N MET A 50 0.43 29.19 -2.07
CA MET A 50 1.75 28.66 -1.70
C MET A 50 2.14 29.02 -0.26
N THR A 51 1.87 30.25 0.19
CA THR A 51 2.45 30.77 1.44
C THR A 51 1.55 30.65 2.66
N SER A 52 0.24 30.47 2.50
CA SER A 52 -0.71 30.44 3.61
C SER A 52 -1.54 29.17 3.65
N GLU A 53 -1.42 28.42 4.76
CA GLU A 53 -2.25 27.24 5.01
C GLU A 53 -3.73 27.61 5.18
N GLU A 54 -4.03 28.68 5.91
CA GLU A 54 -5.38 29.20 6.08
C GLU A 54 -6.01 29.58 4.74
N ALA A 55 -5.22 30.17 3.83
CA ALA A 55 -5.69 30.47 2.49
C ALA A 55 -6.02 29.20 1.71
N ARG A 56 -5.23 28.12 1.82
CA ARG A 56 -5.53 26.82 1.19
C ARG A 56 -6.79 26.19 1.77
N VAL A 57 -6.96 26.18 3.09
CA VAL A 57 -8.17 25.63 3.73
C VAL A 57 -9.42 26.40 3.28
N THR A 58 -9.36 27.73 3.29
CA THR A 58 -10.45 28.58 2.81
C THR A 58 -10.75 28.32 1.33
N TYR A 59 -9.71 28.21 0.51
CA TYR A 59 -9.86 28.01 -0.93
C TYR A 59 -10.39 26.61 -1.28
N ALA A 60 -10.07 25.59 -0.48
CA ALA A 60 -10.67 24.27 -0.63
C ALA A 60 -12.20 24.32 -0.49
N ASN A 61 -12.73 25.12 0.44
CA ASN A 61 -14.18 25.32 0.59
C ASN A 61 -14.78 26.05 -0.61
N ILE A 62 -14.11 27.10 -1.11
CA ILE A 62 -14.53 27.82 -2.32
C ILE A 62 -14.61 26.86 -3.53
N LEU A 63 -13.61 25.99 -3.69
CA LEU A 63 -13.60 24.98 -4.75
C LEU A 63 -14.73 23.95 -4.59
N CYS A 64 -15.03 23.54 -3.34
CA CYS A 64 -16.17 22.64 -3.06
C CYS A 64 -17.51 23.28 -3.46
N GLU A 65 -17.72 24.56 -3.12
CA GLU A 65 -18.96 25.27 -3.49
C GLU A 65 -19.07 25.47 -5.00
N LYS A 66 -17.96 25.83 -5.65
CA LYS A 66 -17.92 26.13 -7.09
C LYS A 66 -18.05 24.88 -7.97
N TYR A 67 -17.42 23.79 -7.57
CA TYR A 67 -17.28 22.58 -8.39
C TYR A 67 -17.96 21.34 -7.81
N GLY A 68 -18.61 21.43 -6.66
CA GLY A 68 -19.27 20.30 -6.00
C GLY A 68 -20.22 19.54 -6.92
N VAL A 69 -20.95 20.25 -7.79
CA VAL A 69 -21.88 19.64 -8.77
C VAL A 69 -21.18 18.67 -9.72
N ALA A 70 -19.90 18.88 -10.03
CA ALA A 70 -19.12 17.96 -10.85
C ALA A 70 -18.90 16.58 -10.18
N PHE A 71 -19.19 16.47 -8.89
CA PHE A 71 -19.04 15.28 -8.05
C PHE A 71 -20.38 14.61 -7.68
N ASP A 72 -21.54 15.16 -8.08
CA ASP A 72 -22.86 14.68 -7.65
C ASP A 72 -23.24 13.31 -8.24
N GLU A 73 -22.76 13.01 -9.45
CA GLU A 73 -23.03 11.75 -10.17
C GLU A 73 -21.91 10.70 -10.00
N ARG A 74 -21.05 10.87 -8.99
CA ARG A 74 -19.94 9.92 -8.77
C ARG A 74 -20.48 8.49 -8.56
N PRO A 75 -19.84 7.47 -9.17
CA PRO A 75 -20.13 6.08 -8.85
C PRO A 75 -20.08 5.82 -7.35
N SER A 76 -20.96 4.97 -6.83
CA SER A 76 -20.91 4.58 -5.41
C SER A 76 -19.72 3.66 -5.13
N ALA A 77 -19.07 3.87 -3.97
CA ALA A 77 -17.98 3.03 -3.50
C ALA A 77 -18.35 1.54 -3.48
N ASP A 78 -17.53 0.72 -4.15
CA ASP A 78 -17.57 -0.74 -4.05
C ASP A 78 -16.51 -1.20 -3.02
N VAL A 79 -16.97 -1.44 -1.79
CA VAL A 79 -16.13 -1.92 -0.69
C VAL A 79 -15.47 -3.27 -0.98
N THR A 80 -15.93 -4.02 -1.99
CA THR A 80 -15.26 -5.26 -2.40
C THR A 80 -13.97 -4.95 -3.17
N LEU A 81 -13.83 -3.78 -3.77
CA LEU A 81 -12.59 -3.30 -4.37
C LEU A 81 -11.71 -2.51 -3.38
N ASP A 82 -12.02 -2.57 -2.08
CA ASP A 82 -11.43 -1.73 -1.04
C ASP A 82 -11.63 -0.23 -1.24
N GLN A 83 -12.64 0.17 -2.03
CA GLN A 83 -12.95 1.57 -2.26
C GLN A 83 -13.54 2.21 -1.00
N ALA A 84 -13.06 3.42 -0.72
CA ALA A 84 -13.57 4.29 0.33
C ALA A 84 -13.43 5.72 -0.14
N GLN A 85 -14.55 6.34 -0.52
CA GLN A 85 -14.53 7.67 -1.10
C GLN A 85 -14.25 8.73 -0.04
N CYS A 86 -13.25 9.55 -0.28
CA CYS A 86 -13.01 10.75 0.51
C CYS A 86 -14.07 11.83 0.24
N THR A 87 -14.21 12.73 1.21
CA THR A 87 -15.03 13.94 1.04
C THR A 87 -14.48 14.79 -0.10
N ILE A 88 -15.37 15.53 -0.79
CA ILE A 88 -14.96 16.47 -1.85
C ILE A 88 -13.91 17.47 -1.32
N ARG A 89 -14.07 17.90 -0.08
CA ARG A 89 -13.11 18.78 0.60
C ARG A 89 -11.74 18.11 0.76
N THR A 90 -11.68 16.83 1.12
CA THR A 90 -10.41 16.09 1.20
C THR A 90 -9.74 16.00 -0.18
N ALA A 91 -10.48 15.73 -1.25
CA ALA A 91 -9.93 15.71 -2.61
C ALA A 91 -9.27 17.06 -2.97
N PHE A 92 -9.95 18.19 -2.70
CA PHE A 92 -9.36 19.52 -2.92
C PHE A 92 -8.18 19.84 -2.01
N ARG A 93 -8.21 19.42 -0.74
CA ARG A 93 -7.06 19.56 0.16
C ARG A 93 -5.84 18.78 -0.36
N ARG A 94 -6.03 17.56 -0.88
CA ARG A 94 -4.96 16.78 -1.53
C ARG A 94 -4.42 17.50 -2.78
N ALA A 95 -5.30 18.04 -3.63
CA ALA A 95 -4.88 18.82 -4.79
C ALA A 95 -4.05 20.06 -4.41
N LEU A 96 -4.44 20.77 -3.35
CA LEU A 96 -3.72 21.96 -2.85
C LEU A 96 -2.35 21.63 -2.23
N LEU A 97 -2.11 20.39 -1.77
CA LEU A 97 -0.77 19.97 -1.35
C LEU A 97 0.22 19.93 -2.52
N CYS A 98 -0.25 19.73 -3.75
CA CYS A 98 0.63 19.77 -4.93
C CYS A 98 1.38 21.11 -5.04
N LEU A 99 0.76 22.20 -4.57
CA LEU A 99 1.38 23.53 -4.53
C LEU A 99 2.54 23.56 -3.53
N THR A 100 2.29 23.21 -2.26
CA THR A 100 3.31 23.28 -1.19
C THR A 100 4.51 22.38 -1.44
N HIS A 101 4.33 21.28 -2.17
CA HIS A 101 5.41 20.39 -2.57
C HIS A 101 5.99 20.68 -3.96
N VAL A 102 5.51 21.72 -4.66
CA VAL A 102 6.01 22.16 -5.98
C VAL A 102 5.91 21.06 -7.05
N VAL A 103 4.81 20.30 -7.02
CA VAL A 103 4.55 19.17 -7.94
C VAL A 103 3.32 19.39 -8.83
N LEU A 104 2.77 20.60 -8.87
CA LEU A 104 1.61 20.92 -9.70
C LEU A 104 1.99 21.42 -11.11
N VAL A 105 2.69 22.55 -11.19
CA VAL A 105 2.91 23.30 -12.44
C VAL A 105 3.90 22.59 -13.36
N GLY A 106 3.49 22.29 -14.59
CA GLY A 106 4.35 21.68 -15.62
C GLY A 106 4.72 20.23 -15.35
N LYS A 107 3.94 19.52 -14.52
CA LYS A 107 4.24 18.14 -14.09
C LYS A 107 3.37 17.09 -14.76
N HIS A 108 3.88 15.87 -14.82
CA HIS A 108 3.14 14.65 -15.15
C HIS A 108 2.76 13.94 -13.86
N ILE A 109 1.47 14.01 -13.50
CA ILE A 109 0.93 13.47 -12.25
C ILE A 109 0.18 12.17 -12.55
N LEU A 110 0.42 11.13 -11.75
CA LEU A 110 -0.30 9.87 -11.82
C LEU A 110 -1.18 9.68 -10.57
N CYS A 111 -2.43 9.28 -10.75
CA CYS A 111 -3.29 8.73 -9.71
C CYS A 111 -3.40 7.20 -9.93
N LEU A 112 -2.80 6.42 -9.04
CA LEU A 112 -2.91 4.95 -9.01
C LEU A 112 -4.05 4.55 -8.08
N GLY A 113 -5.20 4.24 -8.65
CA GLY A 113 -6.49 4.28 -7.97
C GLY A 113 -6.93 5.74 -7.78
N ASP A 114 -8.16 6.06 -8.18
CA ASP A 114 -8.73 7.40 -8.00
C ASP A 114 -10.21 7.36 -7.63
N ASP A 115 -10.57 6.44 -6.73
CA ASP A 115 -11.90 6.40 -6.14
C ASP A 115 -12.21 7.65 -5.29
N ASP A 116 -11.16 8.38 -4.93
CA ASP A 116 -11.19 9.67 -4.23
C ASP A 116 -11.35 10.90 -5.14
N PHE A 117 -11.30 10.74 -6.47
CA PHE A 117 -11.41 11.83 -7.45
C PHE A 117 -10.41 12.97 -7.23
N VAL A 118 -9.19 12.63 -6.78
CA VAL A 118 -8.09 13.58 -6.62
C VAL A 118 -7.69 14.14 -7.99
N SER A 119 -7.72 13.33 -9.05
CA SER A 119 -7.41 13.79 -10.41
C SER A 119 -8.35 14.93 -10.85
N LEU A 120 -9.64 14.80 -10.53
CA LEU A 120 -10.66 15.79 -10.85
C LEU A 120 -10.45 17.09 -10.05
N ALA A 121 -10.14 16.98 -8.76
CA ALA A 121 -9.81 18.12 -7.91
C ALA A 121 -8.55 18.87 -8.38
N ILE A 122 -7.50 18.15 -8.80
CA ILE A 122 -6.30 18.75 -9.40
C ILE A 122 -6.65 19.46 -10.71
N GLY A 123 -7.47 18.86 -11.56
CA GLY A 123 -7.94 19.48 -12.80
C GLY A 123 -8.64 20.83 -12.57
N PHE A 124 -9.56 20.89 -11.60
CA PHE A 124 -10.23 22.14 -11.25
C PHE A 124 -9.30 23.18 -10.62
N LEU A 125 -8.34 22.76 -9.80
CA LEU A 125 -7.32 23.68 -9.28
C LEU A 125 -6.47 24.28 -10.41
N LEU A 126 -6.09 23.49 -11.41
CA LEU A 126 -5.41 24.00 -12.60
C LEU A 126 -6.29 25.00 -13.35
N LYS A 127 -7.59 24.74 -13.47
CA LYS A 127 -8.53 25.66 -14.12
C LYS A 127 -8.60 27.02 -13.44
N GLU A 128 -8.54 27.06 -12.10
CA GLU A 128 -8.47 28.32 -11.36
C GLU A 128 -7.12 29.03 -11.51
N LEU A 129 -6.02 28.27 -11.56
CA LEU A 129 -4.69 28.84 -11.70
C LEU A 129 -4.40 29.32 -13.14
N TYR A 130 -5.10 28.81 -14.15
CA TYR A 130 -4.95 29.20 -15.55
C TYR A 130 -6.30 29.64 -16.15
N PRO A 131 -6.84 30.80 -15.74
CA PRO A 131 -8.21 31.21 -16.06
C PRO A 131 -8.45 31.46 -17.56
N THR A 132 -7.40 31.75 -18.33
CA THR A 132 -7.47 32.10 -19.76
C THR A 132 -7.00 30.97 -20.68
N GLN A 133 -6.57 29.84 -20.13
CA GLN A 133 -5.89 28.79 -20.90
C GLN A 133 -6.80 27.58 -21.13
N ASN A 134 -6.81 27.08 -22.37
CA ASN A 134 -7.54 25.86 -22.76
C ASN A 134 -6.64 24.61 -22.83
N VAL A 135 -5.32 24.79 -22.68
CA VAL A 135 -4.32 23.72 -22.69
C VAL A 135 -3.43 23.92 -21.48
N TYR A 136 -3.34 22.92 -20.62
CA TYR A 136 -2.58 23.03 -19.37
C TYR A 136 -1.16 22.50 -19.55
N PRO A 137 -0.17 23.09 -18.87
CA PRO A 137 1.21 22.57 -18.86
C PRO A 137 1.33 21.25 -18.08
N THR A 138 0.37 20.98 -17.20
CA THR A 138 0.31 19.80 -16.34
C THR A 138 -0.57 18.73 -16.97
N ASN A 139 -0.10 17.47 -16.95
CA ASN A 139 -0.85 16.32 -17.43
C ASN A 139 -1.21 15.41 -16.25
N ILE A 140 -2.47 14.98 -16.18
CA ILE A 140 -2.96 14.09 -15.13
C ILE A 140 -3.33 12.76 -15.78
N HIS A 141 -2.77 11.67 -15.26
CA HIS A 141 -3.09 10.32 -15.71
C HIS A 141 -3.72 9.53 -14.55
N VAL A 142 -4.74 8.74 -14.85
CA VAL A 142 -5.46 7.91 -13.87
C VAL A 142 -5.43 6.47 -14.32
N ILE A 143 -5.09 5.56 -13.40
CA ILE A 143 -5.24 4.12 -13.59
C ILE A 143 -6.16 3.60 -12.52
N ASP A 144 -7.27 2.99 -12.92
CA ASP A 144 -8.23 2.40 -11.98
C ASP A 144 -8.74 1.06 -12.50
N LEU A 145 -9.04 0.15 -11.58
CA LEU A 145 -9.62 -1.16 -11.90
C LEU A 145 -11.09 -1.02 -12.30
N ASP A 146 -11.80 -0.08 -11.65
CA ASP A 146 -13.22 0.08 -11.78
C ASP A 146 -13.59 0.99 -12.96
N ARG A 147 -14.16 0.36 -13.99
CA ARG A 147 -14.59 1.06 -15.20
C ARG A 147 -15.60 2.17 -14.94
N ARG A 148 -16.42 2.08 -13.88
CA ARG A 148 -17.40 3.12 -13.54
C ARG A 148 -16.72 4.46 -13.25
N TYR A 149 -15.58 4.41 -12.55
CA TYR A 149 -14.78 5.60 -12.21
C TYR A 149 -14.04 6.13 -13.44
N ILE A 150 -13.47 5.24 -14.25
CA ILE A 150 -12.82 5.61 -15.52
C ILE A 150 -13.80 6.37 -16.44
N ASP A 151 -14.98 5.80 -16.68
CA ASP A 151 -15.99 6.37 -17.57
C ASP A 151 -16.49 7.73 -17.02
N PHE A 152 -16.71 7.82 -15.71
CA PHE A 152 -17.10 9.08 -15.05
C PHE A 152 -16.02 10.15 -15.18
N LEU A 153 -14.76 9.84 -14.83
CA LEU A 153 -13.65 10.78 -14.90
C LEU A 153 -13.42 11.27 -16.33
N GLN A 154 -13.50 10.38 -17.33
CA GLN A 154 -13.41 10.77 -18.74
C GLN A 154 -14.56 11.68 -19.17
N LYS A 155 -15.79 11.43 -18.72
CA LYS A 155 -16.94 12.31 -18.94
C LYS A 155 -16.69 13.70 -18.37
N GLN A 156 -16.28 13.79 -17.09
CA GLN A 156 -16.03 15.07 -16.43
C GLN A 156 -14.83 15.81 -17.05
N ALA A 157 -13.76 15.10 -17.37
CA ALA A 157 -12.58 15.67 -18.03
C ALA A 157 -12.95 16.33 -19.36
N LYS A 158 -13.79 15.69 -20.18
CA LYS A 158 -14.30 16.29 -21.43
C LYS A 158 -15.23 17.47 -21.17
N LEU A 159 -16.19 17.31 -20.26
CA LEU A 159 -17.20 18.33 -19.96
C LEU A 159 -16.55 19.64 -19.48
N TYR A 160 -15.53 19.54 -18.63
CA TYR A 160 -14.87 20.69 -18.04
C TYR A 160 -13.54 21.05 -18.72
N ALA A 161 -13.18 20.37 -19.81
CA ALA A 161 -11.93 20.53 -20.55
C ALA A 161 -10.69 20.40 -19.66
N LEU A 162 -10.64 19.39 -18.79
CA LEU A 162 -9.55 19.15 -17.84
C LEU A 162 -8.46 18.25 -18.45
N PRO A 163 -7.18 18.40 -18.05
CA PRO A 163 -6.05 17.68 -18.63
C PRO A 163 -5.91 16.25 -18.05
N ILE A 164 -7.01 15.50 -18.00
CA ILE A 164 -7.07 14.17 -17.38
C ILE A 164 -7.19 13.11 -18.48
N LYS A 165 -6.33 12.10 -18.39
CA LYS A 165 -6.40 10.88 -19.20
C LYS A 165 -6.57 9.68 -18.27
N CYS A 166 -7.48 8.79 -18.60
CA CYS A 166 -7.76 7.61 -17.78
C CYS A 166 -7.52 6.33 -18.57
N GLU A 167 -6.93 5.34 -17.93
CA GLU A 167 -6.71 3.99 -18.44
C GLU A 167 -7.25 2.98 -17.42
N GLN A 168 -7.99 1.97 -17.88
CA GLN A 168 -8.43 0.90 -16.98
C GLN A 168 -7.26 -0.06 -16.74
N GLY A 169 -6.95 -0.37 -15.48
CA GLY A 169 -5.84 -1.24 -15.14
C GLY A 169 -6.00 -1.91 -13.78
N ASP A 170 -5.65 -3.19 -13.72
CA ASP A 170 -5.56 -3.96 -12.48
C ASP A 170 -4.15 -3.85 -11.91
N LEU A 171 -3.99 -3.21 -10.75
CA LEU A 171 -2.69 -2.98 -10.13
C LEU A 171 -2.02 -4.26 -9.59
N ARG A 172 -2.74 -5.39 -9.57
CA ARG A 172 -2.13 -6.73 -9.43
C ARG A 172 -1.23 -7.03 -10.62
N MET A 173 -1.64 -6.66 -11.82
CA MET A 173 -0.89 -6.98 -13.03
C MET A 173 0.34 -6.06 -13.16
N PRO A 174 1.37 -6.50 -13.89
CA PRO A 174 2.41 -5.60 -14.36
C PRO A 174 1.79 -4.42 -15.11
N LEU A 175 2.34 -3.22 -14.88
CA LEU A 175 1.87 -2.02 -15.58
C LEU A 175 2.36 -2.03 -17.03
N PRO A 176 1.53 -1.54 -17.98
CA PRO A 176 1.95 -1.31 -19.35
C PRO A 176 3.27 -0.54 -19.47
N THR A 177 4.13 -0.96 -20.39
CA THR A 177 5.48 -0.39 -20.56
C THR A 177 5.45 1.10 -20.91
N HIS A 178 4.39 1.57 -21.58
CA HIS A 178 4.25 2.98 -21.88
C HIS A 178 4.09 3.82 -20.62
N LEU A 179 3.80 3.29 -19.44
CA LEU A 179 3.63 4.07 -18.21
C LEU A 179 4.90 4.18 -17.36
N LEU A 180 5.93 3.39 -17.68
CA LEU A 180 7.13 3.26 -16.85
C LEU A 180 8.07 4.47 -17.03
N GLY A 181 8.65 4.96 -15.94
CA GLY A 181 9.73 5.95 -16.00
C GLY A 181 9.33 7.38 -16.44
N ARG A 182 8.08 7.81 -16.27
CA ARG A 182 7.57 9.05 -16.92
C ARG A 182 6.99 10.11 -16.00
N PHE A 183 6.56 9.74 -14.80
CA PHE A 183 5.79 10.63 -13.94
C PHE A 183 6.69 11.35 -12.93
N ASP A 184 6.31 12.58 -12.60
CA ASP A 184 7.03 13.44 -11.65
C ASP A 184 6.49 13.29 -10.22
N CYS A 185 5.25 12.84 -10.08
CA CYS A 185 4.52 12.77 -8.84
C CYS A 185 3.38 11.75 -8.91
N LEU A 186 3.03 11.17 -7.76
CA LEU A 186 2.02 10.13 -7.67
C LEU A 186 1.05 10.31 -6.49
N PHE A 187 -0.20 9.93 -6.68
CA PHE A 187 -1.21 9.74 -5.63
C PHE A 187 -1.68 8.29 -5.60
N THR A 188 -1.87 7.74 -4.42
CA THR A 188 -2.49 6.42 -4.26
C THR A 188 -3.10 6.23 -2.87
N ASP A 189 -4.22 5.51 -2.82
CA ASP A 189 -4.88 5.05 -1.59
C ASP A 189 -5.05 3.52 -1.70
N PRO A 190 -4.04 2.72 -1.30
CA PRO A 190 -4.01 1.29 -1.55
C PRO A 190 -4.83 0.52 -0.51
N PRO A 191 -5.10 -0.78 -0.76
CA PRO A 191 -5.64 -1.67 0.26
C PRO A 191 -4.79 -1.63 1.55
N TYR A 192 -5.44 -1.56 2.72
CA TYR A 192 -4.80 -1.31 4.03
C TYR A 192 -4.06 -2.51 4.64
N THR A 193 -3.38 -3.28 3.80
CA THR A 193 -2.54 -4.42 4.19
C THR A 193 -1.10 -4.18 3.78
N GLN A 194 -0.15 -4.82 4.47
CA GLN A 194 1.28 -4.60 4.20
C GLN A 194 1.66 -5.01 2.77
N GLU A 195 1.07 -6.09 2.27
CA GLU A 195 1.26 -6.56 0.90
C GLU A 195 0.64 -5.60 -0.12
N GLY A 196 -0.56 -5.10 0.16
CA GLY A 196 -1.24 -4.10 -0.68
C GLY A 196 -0.42 -2.82 -0.79
N ALA A 197 0.03 -2.28 0.35
CA ALA A 197 0.91 -1.13 0.42
C ALA A 197 2.20 -1.35 -0.38
N SER A 198 2.90 -2.46 -0.14
CA SER A 198 4.16 -2.78 -0.82
C SER A 198 4.00 -2.94 -2.34
N LEU A 199 2.95 -3.64 -2.78
CA LEU A 199 2.64 -3.80 -4.20
C LEU A 199 2.36 -2.46 -4.87
N PHE A 200 1.48 -1.64 -4.30
CA PHE A 200 1.12 -0.34 -4.87
C PHE A 200 2.31 0.62 -4.88
N LEU A 201 3.17 0.63 -3.84
CA LEU A 201 4.42 1.39 -3.85
C LEU A 201 5.37 0.91 -4.95
N SER A 202 5.50 -0.40 -5.15
CA SER A 202 6.33 -0.95 -6.21
C SER A 202 5.81 -0.56 -7.60
N ARG A 203 4.48 -0.57 -7.81
CA ARG A 203 3.86 -0.03 -9.03
C ARG A 203 4.14 1.45 -9.18
N ALA A 204 3.92 2.23 -8.14
CA ALA A 204 4.20 3.66 -8.11
C ALA A 204 5.63 3.98 -8.53
N ILE A 205 6.61 3.37 -7.87
CA ILE A 205 8.03 3.58 -8.14
C ILE A 205 8.38 3.24 -9.59
N SER A 206 7.83 2.16 -10.15
CA SER A 206 8.10 1.77 -11.54
C SER A 206 7.63 2.80 -12.58
N THR A 207 6.68 3.66 -12.22
CA THR A 207 6.14 4.70 -13.12
C THR A 207 6.85 6.05 -13.00
N LEU A 208 7.53 6.30 -11.87
CA LEU A 208 8.26 7.55 -11.65
C LEU A 208 9.52 7.62 -12.51
N LYS A 209 9.91 8.82 -12.93
CA LYS A 209 11.23 9.05 -13.55
C LYS A 209 12.35 8.63 -12.59
N GLU A 210 13.50 8.25 -13.12
CA GLU A 210 14.69 7.90 -12.34
C GLU A 210 15.39 9.16 -11.79
N GLU A 211 14.69 9.88 -10.91
CA GLU A 211 15.14 11.14 -10.30
C GLU A 211 14.96 11.09 -8.77
N GLN A 212 15.82 11.81 -8.05
CA GLN A 212 15.70 12.00 -6.61
C GLN A 212 14.76 13.16 -6.30
N GLY A 213 14.05 13.09 -5.18
CA GLY A 213 13.19 14.18 -4.72
C GLY A 213 11.75 14.13 -5.24
N LEU A 214 11.40 13.15 -6.08
CA LEU A 214 10.03 12.98 -6.60
C LEU A 214 9.10 12.56 -5.47
N LYS A 215 7.82 12.94 -5.57
CA LYS A 215 6.84 12.79 -4.48
C LYS A 215 5.85 11.68 -4.72
N ILE A 216 5.57 10.91 -3.67
CA ILE A 216 4.45 9.97 -3.61
C ILE A 216 3.56 10.39 -2.45
N PHE A 217 2.32 10.75 -2.76
CA PHE A 217 1.26 11.04 -1.81
C PHE A 217 0.51 9.73 -1.52
N PHE A 218 0.81 9.15 -0.38
CA PHE A 218 0.38 7.81 0.00
C PHE A 218 -0.64 7.90 1.14
N SER A 219 -1.91 7.74 0.80
CA SER A 219 -2.99 7.68 1.77
C SER A 219 -3.03 6.33 2.45
N PHE A 220 -3.32 6.29 3.75
CA PHE A 220 -3.51 5.04 4.46
C PHE A 220 -4.41 5.23 5.67
N GLY A 221 -5.22 4.21 5.99
CA GLY A 221 -6.04 4.21 7.19
C GLY A 221 -5.20 4.33 8.47
N ASN A 222 -5.79 4.87 9.54
CA ASN A 222 -5.15 4.82 10.87
C ASN A 222 -4.95 3.36 11.31
N LYS A 223 -3.77 3.06 11.84
CA LYS A 223 -3.35 1.71 12.21
C LYS A 223 -2.86 1.66 13.66
N SER A 224 -2.72 0.45 14.21
CA SER A 224 -2.03 0.28 15.50
C SER A 224 -0.57 0.77 15.40
N ILE A 225 0.08 0.98 16.54
CA ILE A 225 1.50 1.39 16.57
C ILE A 225 2.38 0.40 15.80
N ASP A 226 2.17 -0.90 16.00
CA ASP A 226 2.94 -1.95 15.33
C ASP A 226 2.68 -1.99 13.81
N GLU A 227 1.42 -1.87 13.40
CA GLU A 227 1.07 -1.82 11.98
C GLU A 227 1.64 -0.56 11.31
N GLY A 228 1.69 0.56 12.03
CA GLY A 228 2.34 1.79 11.59
C GLY A 228 3.85 1.64 11.44
N TYR A 229 4.52 0.96 12.38
CA TYR A 229 5.94 0.62 12.28
C TYR A 229 6.21 -0.25 11.05
N LEU A 230 5.41 -1.29 10.82
CA LEU A 230 5.55 -2.18 9.66
C LEU A 230 5.36 -1.42 8.34
N LEU A 231 4.40 -0.49 8.28
CA LEU A 231 4.19 0.36 7.11
C LEU A 231 5.41 1.25 6.84
N GLN A 232 5.96 1.90 7.86
CA GLN A 232 7.16 2.73 7.69
C GLN A 232 8.39 1.90 7.31
N LYS A 233 8.53 0.69 7.86
CA LYS A 233 9.55 -0.28 7.44
C LYS A 233 9.39 -0.63 5.96
N SER A 234 8.16 -0.80 5.48
CA SER A 234 7.88 -1.01 4.05
C SER A 234 8.37 0.17 3.19
N PHE A 235 8.16 1.41 3.60
CA PHE A 235 8.69 2.59 2.89
C PHE A 235 10.22 2.57 2.81
N GLN A 236 10.89 2.23 3.92
CA GLN A 236 12.36 2.12 3.97
C GLN A 236 12.91 0.99 3.09
N LEU A 237 12.23 -0.17 3.03
CA LEU A 237 12.60 -1.28 2.15
C LEU A 237 12.56 -0.87 0.66
N HIS A 238 11.63 0.01 0.31
CA HIS A 238 11.54 0.64 -1.02
C HIS A 238 12.54 1.78 -1.22
N GLY A 239 13.37 2.11 -0.22
CA GLY A 239 14.34 3.19 -0.29
C GLY A 239 13.71 4.57 -0.37
N LEU A 240 12.52 4.77 0.20
CA LEU A 240 11.83 6.07 0.26
C LEU A 240 12.13 6.76 1.59
N SER A 241 12.25 8.09 1.57
CA SER A 241 12.24 8.91 2.78
C SER A 241 10.82 9.41 3.07
N ILE A 242 10.47 9.52 4.35
CA ILE A 242 9.21 10.15 4.76
C ILE A 242 9.48 11.64 4.92
N LYS A 243 8.85 12.46 4.08
CA LYS A 243 8.97 13.91 4.11
C LYS A 243 8.00 14.52 5.12
N ASP A 244 6.74 14.10 5.07
CA ASP A 244 5.69 14.56 5.98
C ASP A 244 4.74 13.42 6.35
N ILE A 245 4.16 13.50 7.56
CA ILE A 245 3.08 12.64 8.02
C ILE A 245 1.92 13.55 8.44
N LEU A 246 0.87 13.61 7.62
CA LEU A 246 -0.32 14.41 7.89
C LEU A 246 -1.37 13.52 8.55
N VAL A 247 -1.39 13.55 9.89
CA VAL A 247 -2.29 12.75 10.71
C VAL A 247 -3.73 13.24 10.57
N GLN A 248 -4.69 12.32 10.45
CA GLN A 248 -6.12 12.63 10.30
C GLN A 248 -6.44 13.58 9.12
N PHE A 249 -5.63 13.53 8.06
CA PHE A 249 -5.78 14.38 6.90
C PHE A 249 -6.95 13.97 6.00
N ASN A 250 -7.08 12.66 5.77
CA ASN A 250 -8.08 12.10 4.87
C ASN A 250 -9.40 11.94 5.63
N GLU A 251 -10.50 12.48 5.12
CA GLU A 251 -11.84 12.28 5.68
C GLU A 251 -12.69 11.53 4.66
N TYR A 252 -13.31 10.42 5.08
CA TYR A 252 -14.08 9.52 4.21
C TYR A 252 -15.60 9.61 4.45
N GLU A 253 -16.37 9.46 3.37
CA GLU A 253 -17.84 9.48 3.38
C GLU A 253 -18.41 8.22 4.04
N GLY A 254 -19.56 8.34 4.72
CA GLY A 254 -20.38 7.20 5.12
C GLY A 254 -19.96 6.38 6.36
N ALA A 255 -18.88 6.72 7.05
CA ALA A 255 -18.58 6.15 8.37
C ALA A 255 -19.13 7.06 9.49
N SER A 256 -19.56 6.52 10.62
CA SER A 256 -20.14 7.30 11.73
C SER A 256 -19.19 7.29 12.93
N SER A 257 -18.82 8.50 13.39
CA SER A 257 -18.04 8.83 14.61
C SER A 257 -16.66 8.17 14.79
N LEU A 258 -15.62 9.02 14.88
CA LEU A 258 -14.21 8.75 15.27
C LEU A 258 -13.36 7.81 14.38
N GLY A 259 -13.94 6.97 13.52
CA GLY A 259 -13.20 6.07 12.60
C GLY A 259 -12.94 6.60 11.18
N ASN A 260 -13.43 7.78 10.83
CA ASN A 260 -13.52 8.27 9.44
C ASN A 260 -12.27 8.96 8.90
N LYS A 261 -11.19 9.02 9.70
CA LYS A 261 -10.01 9.79 9.34
C LYS A 261 -8.84 8.87 9.05
N GLY A 262 -8.20 9.06 7.90
CA GLY A 262 -6.95 8.42 7.52
C GLY A 262 -5.78 9.39 7.60
N GLN A 263 -4.57 8.88 7.41
CA GLN A 263 -3.33 9.66 7.35
C GLN A 263 -2.90 9.80 5.89
N LEU A 264 -2.15 10.85 5.60
CA LEU A 264 -1.47 11.01 4.33
C LEU A 264 0.04 11.12 4.57
N PHE A 265 0.79 10.21 3.98
CA PHE A 265 2.24 10.27 3.96
C PHE A 265 2.71 10.97 2.68
N VAL A 266 3.61 11.93 2.83
CA VAL A 266 4.35 12.47 1.68
C VAL A 266 5.70 11.80 1.67
N LEU A 267 5.91 10.88 0.73
CA LEU A 267 7.16 10.15 0.56
C LEU A 267 8.00 10.81 -0.53
N GLU A 268 9.31 10.67 -0.42
CA GLU A 268 10.29 11.25 -1.35
C GLU A 268 11.27 10.19 -1.86
N THR A 269 11.54 10.20 -3.16
CA THR A 269 12.52 9.30 -3.77
C THR A 269 13.95 9.67 -3.38
N THR A 270 14.78 8.66 -3.20
CA THR A 270 16.21 8.75 -2.87
C THR A 270 17.03 7.99 -3.92
N ASN A 271 18.36 8.07 -3.84
CA ASN A 271 19.24 7.25 -4.66
C ASN A 271 19.16 5.73 -4.39
N ARG A 272 18.41 5.31 -3.35
CA ARG A 272 18.15 3.90 -3.01
C ARG A 272 16.76 3.44 -3.43
N THR A 273 15.93 4.32 -3.99
CA THR A 273 14.55 3.99 -4.32
C THR A 273 14.48 2.85 -5.32
N ARG A 274 13.68 1.83 -5.01
CA ARG A 274 13.47 0.65 -5.86
C ARG A 274 12.12 0.00 -5.59
N ALA A 275 11.56 -0.63 -6.62
CA ALA A 275 10.44 -1.54 -6.44
C ALA A 275 10.93 -2.79 -5.67
N VAL A 276 10.28 -3.11 -4.55
CA VAL A 276 10.57 -4.33 -3.77
C VAL A 276 9.83 -5.52 -4.37
N PHE A 277 8.60 -5.29 -4.84
CA PHE A 277 7.84 -6.26 -5.60
C PHE A 277 8.29 -6.23 -7.08
N PRO A 278 8.67 -7.36 -7.69
CA PRO A 278 9.16 -7.37 -9.07
C PRO A 278 8.11 -6.83 -10.06
N VAL A 279 8.54 -5.94 -10.96
CA VAL A 279 7.66 -5.15 -11.84
C VAL A 279 6.90 -6.06 -12.81
N GLU A 280 7.57 -7.11 -13.29
CA GLU A 280 7.06 -8.11 -14.23
C GLU A 280 6.16 -9.17 -13.60
N LYS A 281 6.11 -9.26 -12.26
CA LYS A 281 5.31 -10.27 -11.58
C LYS A 281 3.89 -9.79 -11.32
N LYS A 282 2.96 -10.74 -11.35
CA LYS A 282 1.58 -10.52 -10.91
C LYS A 282 1.51 -10.56 -9.38
N GLY A 283 0.85 -9.57 -8.78
CA GLY A 283 0.47 -9.52 -7.37
C GLY A 283 -0.56 -10.60 -7.02
N ARG A 284 -0.80 -10.81 -5.72
CA ARG A 284 -1.76 -11.84 -5.28
C ARG A 284 -3.17 -11.54 -5.81
N ASN A 285 -3.94 -12.59 -6.09
CA ASN A 285 -5.33 -12.40 -6.52
C ASN A 285 -6.18 -11.78 -5.40
N ASP A 286 -5.85 -12.09 -4.15
CA ASP A 286 -6.61 -11.71 -2.96
C ASP A 286 -6.14 -10.39 -2.32
N ILE A 287 -5.56 -9.45 -3.08
CA ILE A 287 -5.21 -8.15 -2.49
C ILE A 287 -6.45 -7.33 -2.12
N TYR A 288 -7.54 -7.45 -2.89
CA TYR A 288 -8.79 -6.73 -2.70
C TYR A 288 -9.77 -7.49 -1.80
N THR A 289 -10.60 -6.81 -1.01
CA THR A 289 -11.60 -7.44 -0.11
C THR A 289 -12.52 -8.46 -0.81
N ARG A 290 -12.94 -8.20 -2.05
CA ARG A 290 -13.77 -9.10 -2.88
C ARG A 290 -13.18 -10.49 -2.96
N ASP A 291 -11.86 -10.53 -3.08
CA ASP A 291 -11.09 -11.72 -3.36
C ASP A 291 -10.64 -12.43 -2.06
N ARG A 292 -10.73 -11.75 -0.89
CA ARG A 292 -10.43 -12.32 0.44
C ARG A 292 -11.63 -12.99 1.10
N HIS A 293 -12.84 -12.45 0.89
CA HIS A 293 -14.05 -12.92 1.56
C HIS A 293 -15.30 -12.64 0.72
N PRO A 294 -15.87 -13.63 -0.02
CA PRO A 294 -17.28 -13.55 -0.38
C PRO A 294 -18.06 -13.53 0.94
N LYS A 295 -18.56 -12.36 1.35
CA LYS A 295 -19.26 -12.17 2.64
C LYS A 295 -20.52 -13.03 2.65
N GLN A 296 -20.43 -14.25 3.14
CA GLN A 296 -21.57 -15.11 3.42
C GLN A 296 -22.06 -14.84 4.84
N ASN A 297 -23.17 -14.11 4.96
CA ASN A 297 -23.86 -13.94 6.23
C ASN A 297 -24.95 -15.00 6.37
N SER A 298 -25.03 -15.64 7.54
CA SER A 298 -26.08 -16.62 7.84
C SER A 298 -27.21 -15.95 8.62
N TYR A 299 -28.45 -16.17 8.19
CA TYR A 299 -29.66 -15.63 8.77
C TYR A 299 -30.66 -16.74 9.09
N ARG A 300 -31.11 -16.80 10.34
CA ARG A 300 -32.12 -17.76 10.81
C ARG A 300 -33.48 -17.10 10.86
N CYS A 301 -34.49 -17.69 10.22
CA CYS A 301 -35.88 -17.27 10.33
C CYS A 301 -36.35 -17.43 11.79
N LYS A 302 -36.92 -16.39 12.39
CA LYS A 302 -37.35 -16.44 13.80
C LYS A 302 -38.56 -17.34 14.06
N GLN A 303 -39.35 -17.65 13.04
CA GLN A 303 -40.57 -18.44 13.19
C GLN A 303 -40.33 -19.94 13.01
N CYS A 304 -39.76 -20.37 11.88
CA CYS A 304 -39.52 -21.79 11.61
C CYS A 304 -38.08 -22.25 11.88
N GLY A 305 -37.16 -21.32 12.14
CA GLY A 305 -35.77 -21.65 12.38
C GLY A 305 -34.95 -22.00 11.13
N GLN A 306 -35.53 -21.95 9.92
CA GLN A 306 -34.80 -22.17 8.67
C GLN A 306 -33.67 -21.17 8.50
N THR A 307 -32.52 -21.63 8.03
CA THR A 307 -31.31 -20.80 7.86
C THR A 307 -31.03 -20.53 6.39
N TYR A 308 -30.69 -19.28 6.08
CA TYR A 308 -30.37 -18.79 4.74
C TYR A 308 -28.98 -18.17 4.73
N LEU A 309 -28.19 -18.49 3.70
CA LEU A 309 -26.93 -17.83 3.42
C LEU A 309 -27.17 -16.68 2.45
N VAL A 310 -26.68 -15.50 2.81
CA VAL A 310 -26.82 -14.25 2.05
C VAL A 310 -25.44 -13.75 1.66
N GLY A 311 -25.24 -13.52 0.37
CA GLY A 311 -23.98 -13.00 -0.19
C GLY A 311 -23.92 -13.17 -1.71
N SER A 312 -22.84 -12.69 -2.31
CA SER A 312 -22.53 -12.90 -3.72
C SER A 312 -22.59 -14.41 -4.03
N ASP A 313 -23.32 -14.80 -5.08
CA ASP A 313 -23.52 -16.19 -5.54
C ASP A 313 -24.47 -17.08 -4.69
N LYS A 314 -25.46 -16.48 -4.01
CA LYS A 314 -26.57 -17.20 -3.34
C LYS A 314 -27.94 -16.77 -3.83
N ASP A 315 -28.95 -17.55 -3.48
CA ASP A 315 -30.37 -17.30 -3.78
C ASP A 315 -30.83 -15.89 -3.33
N PHE A 316 -30.15 -15.33 -2.32
CA PHE A 316 -30.36 -13.96 -1.85
C PHE A 316 -29.02 -13.22 -1.75
N GLN A 317 -28.87 -12.13 -2.49
CA GLN A 317 -27.62 -11.36 -2.52
C GLN A 317 -27.48 -10.48 -1.29
N THR A 318 -28.58 -9.88 -0.82
CA THR A 318 -28.62 -9.05 0.38
C THR A 318 -29.68 -9.50 1.39
N ILE A 319 -29.54 -9.06 2.65
CA ILE A 319 -30.56 -9.33 3.69
C ILE A 319 -31.87 -8.59 3.38
N LYS A 320 -31.82 -7.51 2.60
CA LYS A 320 -33.01 -6.79 2.16
C LYS A 320 -33.81 -7.68 1.22
N ASP A 321 -33.14 -8.31 0.25
CA ASP A 321 -33.75 -9.23 -0.73
C ASP A 321 -34.42 -10.41 -0.02
N LEU A 322 -33.74 -11.04 0.94
CA LEU A 322 -34.29 -12.14 1.74
C LEU A 322 -35.53 -11.71 2.56
N LYS A 323 -35.50 -10.50 3.12
CA LYS A 323 -36.63 -9.95 3.89
C LYS A 323 -37.81 -9.58 3.00
N GLU A 324 -37.58 -9.10 1.78
CA GLU A 324 -38.63 -8.79 0.82
C GLU A 324 -39.33 -10.06 0.31
N HIS A 325 -38.56 -11.11 0.02
CA HIS A 325 -39.11 -12.40 -0.42
C HIS A 325 -39.80 -13.19 0.70
N GLY A 326 -39.34 -13.02 1.93
CA GLY A 326 -39.79 -13.80 3.07
C GLY A 326 -39.24 -15.24 3.06
N CYS A 327 -39.34 -15.90 4.22
CA CYS A 327 -38.82 -17.24 4.38
C CYS A 327 -39.53 -18.21 3.40
N LEU A 328 -38.77 -18.97 2.61
CA LEU A 328 -39.31 -19.94 1.65
C LEU A 328 -40.17 -21.03 2.32
N MET A 329 -39.93 -21.32 3.61
CA MET A 329 -40.64 -22.36 4.35
C MET A 329 -41.93 -21.87 5.04
N CYS A 330 -41.92 -20.66 5.62
CA CYS A 330 -43.02 -20.19 6.47
C CYS A 330 -43.48 -18.76 6.16
N LYS A 331 -42.94 -18.14 5.11
CA LYS A 331 -43.22 -16.77 4.66
C LYS A 331 -42.96 -15.66 5.68
N CYS A 332 -42.34 -15.97 6.82
CA CYS A 332 -41.94 -14.97 7.80
C CYS A 332 -40.84 -14.05 7.23
N HIS A 333 -40.98 -12.74 7.44
CA HIS A 333 -40.02 -11.72 7.00
C HIS A 333 -39.01 -11.32 8.09
N ILE A 334 -39.06 -11.97 9.25
CA ILE A 334 -38.22 -11.65 10.41
C ILE A 334 -37.09 -12.69 10.53
N PHE A 335 -35.85 -12.21 10.37
CA PHE A 335 -34.65 -13.02 10.41
C PHE A 335 -33.67 -12.50 11.46
N GLN A 336 -33.03 -13.43 12.17
CA GLN A 336 -31.97 -13.17 13.14
C GLN A 336 -30.62 -13.50 12.50
N ARG A 337 -29.70 -12.55 12.49
CA ARG A 337 -28.32 -12.79 12.06
C ARG A 337 -27.66 -13.78 13.03
N GLN A 338 -27.10 -14.85 12.49
CA GLN A 338 -26.28 -15.76 13.29
C GLN A 338 -24.84 -15.24 13.28
N HIS A 339 -24.39 -14.76 14.43
CA HIS A 339 -22.97 -14.47 14.63
C HIS A 339 -22.22 -15.79 14.71
N LYS A 340 -21.23 -16.00 13.83
CA LYS A 340 -20.31 -17.13 14.00
C LYS A 340 -19.63 -16.97 15.36
N LYS A 341 -19.72 -17.99 16.22
CA LYS A 341 -18.75 -18.13 17.32
C LYS A 341 -17.36 -18.12 16.67
N LYS A 342 -16.42 -17.36 17.24
CA LYS A 342 -15.02 -17.37 16.83
C LYS A 342 -14.50 -18.80 17.00
N ASN A 343 -14.52 -19.59 15.94
CA ASN A 343 -13.66 -20.76 15.83
C ASN A 343 -12.29 -20.26 15.36
N PRO A 344 -11.19 -20.81 15.91
CA PRO A 344 -9.86 -20.50 15.41
C PRO A 344 -9.82 -20.83 13.92
N ILE A 345 -9.34 -19.87 13.13
CA ILE A 345 -9.28 -19.98 11.68
C ILE A 345 -8.24 -21.04 11.35
N VAL A 346 -8.65 -22.29 11.18
CA VAL A 346 -7.89 -23.25 10.37
C VAL A 346 -8.27 -22.93 8.94
N SER A 347 -7.46 -22.10 8.29
CA SER A 347 -7.65 -21.78 6.89
C SER A 347 -7.36 -23.03 6.05
N LYS A 348 -8.36 -23.50 5.29
CA LYS A 348 -8.16 -24.42 4.17
C LYS A 348 -7.48 -23.67 3.01
N TYR A 349 -6.22 -23.30 3.18
CA TYR A 349 -5.30 -23.00 2.08
C TYR A 349 -4.28 -24.14 2.07
N HIS A 350 -4.14 -24.84 0.94
CA HIS A 350 -2.99 -25.72 0.76
C HIS A 350 -1.79 -24.81 0.43
N SER A 351 -1.18 -24.24 1.46
CA SER A 351 0.18 -23.72 1.33
C SER A 351 1.10 -24.86 0.93
N LEU A 352 2.07 -24.59 0.05
CA LEU A 352 3.08 -25.59 -0.27
C LEU A 352 3.94 -25.90 0.96
N GLY A 353 4.11 -24.94 1.89
CA GLY A 353 4.71 -25.21 3.19
C GLY A 353 4.56 -24.08 4.22
N HIS A 354 5.09 -24.32 5.42
CA HIS A 354 5.11 -23.46 6.60
C HIS A 354 6.55 -23.31 7.05
N HIS A 355 7.03 -22.08 7.20
CA HIS A 355 8.42 -21.77 7.48
C HIS A 355 8.52 -20.84 8.69
N ILE A 356 9.09 -21.36 9.78
CA ILE A 356 9.44 -20.56 10.96
C ILE A 356 10.94 -20.23 10.89
N LEU A 357 11.27 -18.95 10.88
CA LEU A 357 12.64 -18.46 11.09
C LEU A 357 12.74 -18.06 12.56
N ALA A 358 13.65 -18.66 13.31
CA ALA A 358 13.77 -18.49 14.75
C ALA A 358 15.20 -18.08 15.15
N ASP A 359 15.28 -17.01 15.91
CA ASP A 359 16.49 -16.47 16.51
C ASP A 359 16.44 -16.75 18.01
N PHE A 360 17.20 -17.76 18.46
CA PHE A 360 17.29 -18.15 19.86
C PHE A 360 18.48 -17.45 20.52
N TYR A 361 18.19 -16.62 21.52
CA TYR A 361 19.17 -15.90 22.32
C TYR A 361 19.30 -16.51 23.72
N ASP A 362 20.36 -16.12 24.41
CA ASP A 362 20.67 -16.56 25.78
C ASP A 362 20.77 -18.08 25.93
N CYS A 363 21.16 -18.79 24.87
CA CYS A 363 21.35 -20.24 24.87
C CYS A 363 22.59 -20.66 25.69
N SER A 364 22.72 -21.96 25.98
CA SER A 364 23.93 -22.52 26.60
C SER A 364 25.09 -22.60 25.59
N ASN A 365 26.22 -21.97 25.93
CA ASN A 365 27.42 -21.99 25.10
C ASN A 365 27.94 -23.41 24.87
N GLU A 366 27.92 -24.23 25.92
CA GLU A 366 28.41 -25.60 25.90
C GLU A 366 27.60 -26.46 24.94
N LEU A 367 26.27 -26.29 24.93
CA LEU A 367 25.37 -27.01 24.03
C LEU A 367 25.50 -26.52 22.58
N LEU A 368 25.65 -25.22 22.36
CA LEU A 368 25.78 -24.65 21.02
C LEU A 368 27.06 -25.07 20.30
N ASP A 369 28.12 -25.42 21.03
CA ASP A 369 29.40 -25.86 20.47
C ASP A 369 29.53 -27.40 20.36
N ASP A 370 28.57 -28.17 20.87
CA ASP A 370 28.57 -29.62 20.81
C ASP A 370 27.79 -30.12 19.58
N VAL A 371 28.51 -30.46 18.51
CA VAL A 371 27.91 -30.98 17.27
C VAL A 371 27.13 -32.27 17.45
N VAL A 372 27.50 -33.13 18.40
CA VAL A 372 26.78 -34.38 18.67
C VAL A 372 25.45 -34.04 19.33
N GLN A 373 25.46 -33.14 20.30
CA GLN A 373 24.26 -32.75 21.04
C GLN A 373 23.29 -31.95 20.16
N VAL A 374 23.80 -31.00 19.36
CA VAL A 374 23.00 -30.24 18.39
C VAL A 374 22.36 -31.18 17.36
N ARG A 375 23.09 -32.19 16.87
CA ARG A 375 22.54 -33.20 15.97
C ARG A 375 21.37 -33.96 16.61
N ILE A 376 21.55 -34.43 17.85
CA ILE A 376 20.50 -35.13 18.60
C ILE A 376 19.25 -34.25 18.74
N TYR A 377 19.42 -32.98 19.13
CA TYR A 377 18.28 -32.07 19.31
C TYR A 377 17.55 -31.76 18.01
N MET A 378 18.27 -31.49 16.92
CA MET A 378 17.64 -31.28 15.62
C MET A 378 16.89 -32.54 15.16
N HIS A 379 17.44 -33.73 15.39
CA HIS A 379 16.80 -34.99 15.02
C HIS A 379 15.54 -35.25 15.84
N GLU A 380 15.57 -35.03 17.15
CA GLU A 380 14.39 -35.12 18.01
C GLU A 380 13.34 -34.05 17.69
N ALA A 381 13.77 -32.84 17.30
CA ALA A 381 12.88 -31.77 16.84
C ALA A 381 12.11 -32.19 15.58
N ALA A 382 12.80 -32.77 14.59
CA ALA A 382 12.16 -33.30 13.39
C ALA A 382 11.14 -34.41 13.70
N ILE A 383 11.47 -35.34 14.61
CA ILE A 383 10.54 -36.39 15.06
C ILE A 383 9.33 -35.79 15.78
N LYS A 384 9.52 -34.82 16.68
CA LYS A 384 8.44 -34.16 17.42
C LYS A 384 7.52 -33.34 16.52
N ALA A 385 8.07 -32.77 15.46
CA ALA A 385 7.28 -32.15 14.41
C ALA A 385 6.46 -33.18 13.61
N GLY A 386 6.74 -34.49 13.71
CA GLY A 386 6.10 -35.53 12.92
C GLY A 386 6.66 -35.64 11.50
N ALA A 387 7.89 -35.16 11.27
CA ALA A 387 8.55 -35.19 9.97
C ALA A 387 9.29 -36.50 9.72
N THR A 388 9.47 -36.86 8.44
CA THR A 388 10.18 -38.06 8.02
C THR A 388 11.60 -37.70 7.58
N ILE A 389 12.61 -38.07 8.37
CA ILE A 389 14.01 -37.74 8.09
C ILE A 389 14.53 -38.56 6.90
N VAL A 390 15.17 -37.89 5.95
CA VAL A 390 15.78 -38.48 4.75
C VAL A 390 17.30 -38.52 4.88
N GLN A 391 17.90 -37.38 5.24
CA GLN A 391 19.35 -37.23 5.35
C GLN A 391 19.69 -36.12 6.34
N GLU A 392 20.87 -36.19 6.96
CA GLU A 392 21.40 -35.13 7.79
C GLU A 392 22.87 -34.82 7.44
N ASN A 393 23.30 -33.58 7.74
CA ASN A 393 24.70 -33.20 7.70
C ASN A 393 24.97 -32.13 8.76
N PHE A 394 26.04 -32.32 9.54
CA PHE A 394 26.43 -31.42 10.63
C PHE A 394 27.93 -31.17 10.58
N HIS A 395 28.32 -29.92 10.80
CA HIS A 395 29.71 -29.47 10.77
C HIS A 395 30.01 -28.60 11.99
N LYS A 396 31.05 -28.98 12.73
CA LYS A 396 31.64 -28.15 13.79
C LYS A 396 32.74 -27.26 13.22
N PHE A 397 32.66 -25.96 13.47
CA PHE A 397 33.68 -25.00 13.07
C PHE A 397 34.76 -24.85 14.14
N ALA A 398 35.93 -24.37 13.72
CA ALA A 398 36.99 -23.92 14.61
C ALA A 398 37.02 -22.37 14.62
N PRO A 399 37.10 -21.71 15.80
CA PRO A 399 37.33 -22.30 17.12
C PRO A 399 36.07 -22.89 17.79
N MET A 400 34.87 -22.46 17.40
CA MET A 400 33.60 -22.94 17.95
C MET A 400 32.44 -22.76 16.96
N GLY A 401 31.29 -23.36 17.27
CA GLY A 401 30.03 -23.22 16.54
C GLY A 401 29.72 -24.40 15.64
N VAL A 402 28.44 -24.55 15.31
CA VAL A 402 27.89 -25.71 14.59
C VAL A 402 26.92 -25.23 13.51
N SER A 403 27.06 -25.80 12.30
CA SER A 403 25.99 -25.79 11.30
C SER A 403 25.40 -27.16 11.12
N GLY A 404 24.08 -27.23 11.02
CA GLY A 404 23.33 -28.46 10.83
C GLY A 404 22.22 -28.31 9.82
N VAL A 405 22.00 -29.36 9.03
CA VAL A 405 20.81 -29.51 8.19
C VAL A 405 20.25 -30.92 8.35
N ILE A 406 18.93 -31.00 8.51
CA ILE A 406 18.17 -32.24 8.38
C ILE A 406 17.21 -32.07 7.20
N VAL A 407 17.45 -32.86 6.17
CA VAL A 407 16.56 -33.00 5.02
C VAL A 407 15.45 -33.97 5.43
N ILE A 408 14.22 -33.50 5.37
CA ILE A 408 13.01 -34.30 5.62
C ILE A 408 12.24 -34.47 4.30
N GLN A 409 11.40 -35.51 4.19
CA GLN A 409 10.53 -35.67 3.01
C GLN A 409 9.64 -34.43 2.80
N GLU A 410 9.32 -33.76 3.90
CA GLU A 410 8.44 -32.62 3.97
C GLU A 410 9.19 -31.27 3.89
N SER A 411 10.43 -31.21 3.36
CA SER A 411 11.33 -30.04 3.19
C SER A 411 12.64 -30.09 4.00
N HIS A 412 12.86 -29.27 5.04
CA HIS A 412 14.13 -29.24 5.80
C HIS A 412 14.08 -28.45 7.11
N LEU A 413 14.98 -28.80 8.04
CA LEU A 413 15.31 -28.02 9.23
C LEU A 413 16.80 -27.65 9.20
N THR A 414 17.15 -26.41 9.50
CA THR A 414 18.55 -25.94 9.57
C THR A 414 18.83 -25.24 10.88
N ILE A 415 20.08 -25.29 11.32
CA ILE A 415 20.59 -24.55 12.48
C ILE A 415 22.00 -24.03 12.20
N HIS A 416 22.28 -22.81 12.66
CA HIS A 416 23.62 -22.26 12.76
C HIS A 416 23.82 -21.65 14.14
N THR A 417 24.94 -21.95 14.80
CA THR A 417 25.19 -21.50 16.18
C THR A 417 26.42 -20.60 16.28
N TRP A 418 26.34 -19.60 17.16
CA TRP A 418 27.42 -18.73 17.61
C TRP A 418 27.51 -18.80 19.14
N PRO A 419 28.21 -19.81 19.69
CA PRO A 419 28.35 -20.00 21.14
C PRO A 419 28.91 -18.77 21.86
N GLU A 420 29.83 -18.03 21.25
CA GLU A 420 30.39 -16.77 21.76
C GLU A 420 29.33 -15.68 21.97
N CYS A 421 28.21 -15.76 21.24
CA CYS A 421 27.09 -14.86 21.32
C CYS A 421 25.88 -15.44 22.06
N ARG A 422 25.97 -16.67 22.61
CA ARG A 422 24.82 -17.40 23.18
C ARG A 422 23.63 -17.49 22.20
N TYR A 423 23.92 -17.60 20.90
CA TYR A 423 22.93 -17.41 19.83
C TYR A 423 22.85 -18.60 18.87
N ALA A 424 21.64 -18.95 18.47
CA ALA A 424 21.37 -19.90 17.39
C ALA A 424 20.29 -19.39 16.44
N ALA A 425 20.60 -19.41 15.15
CA ALA A 425 19.62 -19.20 14.07
C ALA A 425 19.08 -20.55 13.61
N VAL A 426 17.76 -20.70 13.58
CA VAL A 426 17.09 -21.95 13.22
C VAL A 426 16.02 -21.67 12.16
N ASP A 427 16.04 -22.44 11.07
CA ASP A 427 15.00 -22.40 10.05
C ASP A 427 14.22 -23.73 10.05
N LEU A 428 12.91 -23.66 10.27
CA LEU A 428 12.02 -24.81 10.30
C LEU A 428 11.06 -24.71 9.13
N PHE A 429 11.40 -25.33 8.00
CA PHE A 429 10.57 -25.31 6.81
C PHE A 429 9.95 -26.68 6.55
N THR A 430 8.63 -26.76 6.68
CA THR A 430 7.86 -28.00 6.55
C THR A 430 6.75 -27.87 5.50
N CYS A 431 6.30 -29.00 4.96
CA CYS A 431 5.27 -29.11 3.95
C CYS A 431 4.21 -30.14 4.39
N GLY A 432 2.97 -29.98 3.92
CA GLY A 432 1.87 -30.91 4.26
C GLY A 432 1.19 -30.60 5.61
N THR A 433 0.07 -31.27 5.87
CA THR A 433 -0.82 -30.97 7.02
C THR A 433 -0.48 -31.75 8.29
N ASN A 434 0.43 -32.71 8.21
CA ASN A 434 0.72 -33.66 9.29
C ASN A 434 2.00 -33.32 10.06
N VAL A 435 2.72 -32.26 9.64
CA VAL A 435 3.96 -31.82 10.28
C VAL A 435 3.71 -30.51 11.02
N ASN A 436 4.06 -30.48 12.31
CA ASN A 436 3.90 -29.33 13.18
C ASN A 436 5.26 -28.66 13.44
N ALA A 437 5.60 -27.62 12.67
CA ALA A 437 6.85 -26.89 12.83
C ALA A 437 6.99 -26.23 14.22
N TRP A 438 5.87 -25.83 14.84
CA TRP A 438 5.87 -25.26 16.19
C TRP A 438 6.31 -26.27 17.26
N ALA A 439 6.05 -27.57 17.07
CA ALA A 439 6.54 -28.59 18.00
C ALA A 439 8.08 -28.76 17.93
N ALA A 440 8.69 -28.56 16.77
CA ALA A 440 10.16 -28.50 16.64
C ALA A 440 10.71 -27.22 17.28
N PHE A 441 10.06 -26.08 17.06
CA PHE A 441 10.43 -24.79 17.66
C PHE A 441 10.45 -24.87 19.18
N ASP A 442 9.33 -25.29 19.81
CA ASP A 442 9.18 -25.34 21.26
C ASP A 442 10.24 -26.25 21.89
N TYR A 443 10.49 -27.39 21.24
CA TYR A 443 11.49 -28.35 21.70
C TYR A 443 12.92 -27.79 21.61
N LEU A 444 13.29 -27.13 20.50
CA LEU A 444 14.62 -26.56 20.33
C LEU A 444 14.83 -25.38 21.30
N GLN A 445 13.82 -24.54 21.52
CA GLN A 445 13.88 -23.48 22.51
C GLN A 445 14.21 -24.03 23.90
N GLU A 446 13.51 -25.08 24.32
CA GLU A 446 13.74 -25.75 25.60
C GLU A 446 15.15 -26.36 25.68
N LYS A 447 15.57 -27.13 24.67
CA LYS A 447 16.83 -27.88 24.71
C LYS A 447 18.08 -27.05 24.53
N LEU A 448 18.00 -25.97 23.77
CA LEU A 448 19.11 -25.02 23.66
C LEU A 448 19.21 -24.10 24.88
N GLY A 449 18.21 -24.14 25.77
CA GLY A 449 18.15 -23.31 26.97
C GLY A 449 17.97 -21.84 26.64
N SER A 450 17.21 -21.53 25.59
CA SER A 450 17.04 -20.15 25.11
C SER A 450 16.21 -19.33 26.11
N GLY A 451 16.76 -18.21 26.56
CA GLY A 451 16.11 -17.28 27.48
C GLY A 451 15.26 -16.22 26.78
N ASN A 452 15.56 -15.91 25.52
CA ASN A 452 14.84 -14.94 24.71
C ASN A 452 14.77 -15.40 23.25
N VAL A 453 13.65 -15.12 22.57
CA VAL A 453 13.41 -15.59 21.20
C VAL A 453 12.80 -14.49 20.34
N GLU A 454 13.32 -14.34 19.13
CA GLU A 454 12.64 -13.64 18.04
C GLU A 454 12.28 -14.65 16.95
N TYR A 455 11.13 -14.49 16.30
CA TYR A 455 10.78 -15.37 15.20
C TYR A 455 9.93 -14.67 14.13
N SER A 456 9.94 -15.22 12.93
CA SER A 456 9.00 -14.91 11.85
C SER A 456 8.30 -16.18 11.40
N ASP A 457 6.96 -16.15 11.40
CA ASP A 457 6.12 -17.23 10.88
C ASP A 457 5.66 -16.90 9.45
N LEU A 458 6.08 -17.72 8.48
CA LEU A 458 5.86 -17.50 7.06
C LEU A 458 5.13 -18.70 6.43
N VAL A 459 4.02 -18.41 5.75
CA VAL A 459 3.37 -19.38 4.86
C VAL A 459 4.02 -19.32 3.48
N ARG A 460 4.51 -20.46 2.97
CA ARG A 460 5.26 -20.56 1.71
C ARG A 460 4.42 -21.21 0.62
N GLY A 461 4.39 -20.58 -0.55
CA GLY A 461 3.80 -21.17 -1.76
C GLY A 461 2.29 -21.36 -1.74
N SER A 462 1.53 -20.41 -1.20
CA SER A 462 0.07 -20.39 -1.36
C SER A 462 -0.33 -20.40 -2.85
N LYS A 463 -0.88 -21.52 -3.32
CA LYS A 463 -1.51 -21.62 -4.65
C LYS A 463 -2.99 -21.27 -4.53
N ASN A 464 -3.45 -20.33 -5.34
CA ASN A 464 -4.88 -20.09 -5.57
C ASN A 464 -5.34 -21.07 -6.65
N SER A 465 -6.00 -22.17 -6.28
CA SER A 465 -6.77 -23.00 -7.22
C SER A 465 -8.11 -22.34 -7.51
#